data_AF-A0A6N7VYN8-F1
#
_entry.id   AF-A0A6N7VYN8-F1
#
_cell.length_a   1.000
_cell.length_b   1.000
_cell.length_c   1.000
_cell.angle_alpha   90.00
_cell.angle_beta   90.00
_cell.angle_gamma   90.00
#
_symmetry.space_group_name_H-M   'P 1'
#
loop_
_entity.id
_entity.type
_entity.pdbx_description
1 polymer ?
#
loop_
_entity_poly.entity_id
_entity_poly.type
_entity_poly.pdbx_seq_one_letter_code
_entity_poly.pdbx_strand_id
1 'polypeptide(L)'
;MRIRAILLTSICFFDKDICKRMILALRGNDPVTEHINTIVDYSMYWIISLENYYNMSGDLDFIRMVYPKMESLLRYCMEQTDEQGFIYGREGDWIYIDWAELDKEGTLCAEQLLLARSYEAVASVRRLLGLDAEEFIGRKEALLNNIRQFFWDKEKGVFIDSYQSGRRNVTRHANIFAVLFGYADETETESILHRFF
;
A
#
# COMPACT_ATOMS: atom_id res chain seq x y z
N MET A 1 9.53 -12.11 -3.05
CA MET A 1 10.95 -11.93 -3.51
C MET A 1 11.10 -11.02 -4.75
N ARG A 2 10.20 -11.04 -5.76
CA ARG A 2 10.36 -10.23 -7.00
C ARG A 2 10.04 -8.73 -6.87
N ILE A 3 9.20 -8.33 -5.92
CA ILE A 3 8.81 -6.92 -5.71
C ILE A 3 9.97 -6.08 -5.14
N ARG A 4 10.72 -6.61 -4.16
CA ARG A 4 11.91 -5.95 -3.59
C ARG A 4 13.01 -5.69 -4.63
N ALA A 5 13.08 -6.50 -5.68
CA ALA A 5 14.07 -6.34 -6.73
C ALA A 5 13.80 -5.12 -7.62
N ILE A 6 12.57 -4.61 -7.74
CA ILE A 6 12.29 -3.43 -8.56
C ILE A 6 13.00 -2.18 -8.00
N LEU A 7 12.90 -1.95 -6.68
CA LEU A 7 13.60 -0.86 -6.02
C LEU A 7 15.13 -1.04 -6.08
N LEU A 8 15.62 -2.25 -5.78
CA LEU A 8 17.07 -2.54 -5.73
C LEU A 8 17.72 -2.48 -7.12
N THR A 9 17.09 -3.03 -8.16
CA THR A 9 17.58 -2.94 -9.54
C THR A 9 17.63 -1.49 -9.99
N SER A 10 16.62 -0.68 -9.64
CA SER A 10 16.57 0.72 -10.03
C SER A 10 17.65 1.56 -9.32
N ILE A 11 17.99 1.26 -8.06
CA ILE A 11 19.03 1.99 -7.32
C ILE A 11 20.45 1.52 -7.71
N CYS A 12 20.67 0.21 -7.88
CA CYS A 12 22.02 -0.34 -8.05
C CYS A 12 22.46 -0.46 -9.52
N PHE A 13 21.54 -0.77 -10.43
CA PHE A 13 21.88 -1.07 -11.84
C PHE A 13 21.18 -0.14 -12.84
N PHE A 14 20.11 0.53 -12.42
CA PHE A 14 19.27 1.44 -13.21
C PHE A 14 18.83 0.85 -14.57
N ASP A 15 18.62 -0.47 -14.64
CA ASP A 15 18.14 -1.13 -15.86
C ASP A 15 16.62 -0.97 -15.99
N LYS A 16 16.22 0.05 -16.77
CA LYS A 16 14.82 0.35 -17.04
C LYS A 16 14.08 -0.80 -17.71
N ASP A 17 14.75 -1.58 -18.56
CA ASP A 17 14.10 -2.64 -19.33
C ASP A 17 13.82 -3.87 -18.47
N ILE A 18 14.71 -4.19 -17.52
CA ILE A 18 14.45 -5.21 -16.51
C ILE A 18 13.23 -4.80 -15.67
N CYS A 19 13.19 -3.56 -15.17
CA CYS A 19 12.07 -3.08 -14.37
C CYS A 19 10.75 -3.14 -15.13
N LYS A 20 10.70 -2.66 -16.38
CA LYS A 20 9.51 -2.73 -17.25
C LYS A 20 9.03 -4.17 -17.46
N ARG A 21 9.94 -5.09 -17.78
CA ARG A 21 9.59 -6.51 -17.97
C ARG A 21 9.04 -7.13 -16.69
N MET A 22 9.61 -6.82 -15.54
CA MET A 22 9.14 -7.35 -14.25
C MET A 22 7.76 -6.80 -13.87
N ILE A 23 7.54 -5.50 -14.03
CA ILE A 23 6.25 -4.85 -13.80
C ILE A 23 5.16 -5.51 -14.65
N LEU A 24 5.42 -5.67 -15.95
CA LEU A 24 4.45 -6.29 -16.86
C LEU A 24 4.21 -7.77 -16.54
N ALA A 25 5.26 -8.53 -16.24
CA ALA A 25 5.16 -9.97 -15.98
C ALA A 25 4.40 -10.29 -14.68
N LEU A 26 4.54 -9.46 -13.64
CA LEU A 26 3.83 -9.68 -12.37
C LEU A 26 2.33 -9.39 -12.46
N ARG A 27 1.93 -8.46 -13.32
CA ARG A 27 0.55 -7.98 -13.36
C ARG A 27 -0.42 -8.90 -14.09
N GLY A 28 0.04 -9.60 -15.12
CA GLY A 28 -0.83 -10.38 -15.99
C GLY A 28 -1.83 -9.53 -16.80
N ASN A 29 -2.98 -10.11 -17.10
CA ASN A 29 -4.03 -9.53 -17.95
C ASN A 29 -5.29 -9.19 -17.16
N ASP A 30 -6.18 -8.46 -17.83
CA ASP A 30 -7.54 -8.18 -17.34
C ASP A 30 -8.54 -9.19 -17.91
N PRO A 31 -9.65 -9.49 -17.21
CA PRO A 31 -10.03 -8.96 -15.90
C PRO A 31 -9.14 -9.49 -14.75
N VAL A 32 -8.96 -8.68 -13.71
CA VAL A 32 -8.30 -9.11 -12.47
C VAL A 32 -9.22 -10.10 -11.76
N THR A 33 -8.72 -11.31 -11.49
CA THR A 33 -9.48 -12.38 -10.83
C THR A 33 -8.87 -12.79 -9.49
N GLU A 34 -7.60 -12.44 -9.25
CA GLU A 34 -6.87 -12.73 -8.02
C GLU A 34 -5.80 -11.65 -7.78
N HIS A 35 -5.36 -11.51 -6.53
CA HIS A 35 -4.20 -10.68 -6.21
C HIS A 35 -2.91 -11.25 -6.81
N ILE A 36 -1.89 -10.39 -6.96
CA ILE A 36 -0.57 -10.82 -7.43
C ILE A 36 -0.03 -11.86 -6.45
N ASN A 37 0.21 -13.08 -6.96
CA ASN A 37 0.60 -14.23 -6.15
C ASN A 37 -0.40 -14.59 -5.04
N THR A 38 -1.69 -14.26 -5.18
CA THR A 38 -2.75 -14.41 -4.16
C THR A 38 -2.54 -13.57 -2.89
N ILE A 39 -1.55 -12.66 -2.89
CA ILE A 39 -1.15 -11.89 -1.71
C ILE A 39 -1.65 -10.45 -1.84
N VAL A 40 -2.45 -10.01 -0.87
CA VAL A 40 -3.12 -8.69 -0.90
C VAL A 40 -2.10 -7.55 -0.96
N ASP A 41 -1.11 -7.56 -0.06
CA ASP A 41 -0.05 -6.55 0.01
C ASP A 41 0.80 -6.50 -1.27
N TYR A 42 0.97 -7.62 -1.99
CA TYR A 42 1.76 -7.66 -3.21
C TYR A 42 1.13 -6.86 -4.35
N SER A 43 -0.21 -6.89 -4.46
CA SER A 43 -0.93 -6.03 -5.40
C SER A 43 -0.71 -4.56 -5.09
N MET A 44 -0.76 -4.17 -3.81
CA MET A 44 -0.54 -2.78 -3.38
C MET A 44 0.91 -2.33 -3.60
N TYR A 45 1.89 -3.17 -3.27
CA TYR A 45 3.29 -2.86 -3.60
C TYR A 45 3.51 -2.72 -5.10
N TRP A 46 2.86 -3.53 -5.93
CA TRP A 46 2.97 -3.39 -7.39
C TRP A 46 2.41 -2.05 -7.87
N ILE A 47 1.26 -1.61 -7.35
CA ILE A 47 0.70 -0.28 -7.63
C ILE A 47 1.70 0.82 -7.24
N ILE A 48 2.20 0.80 -6.01
CA ILE A 48 3.17 1.78 -5.50
C ILE A 48 4.47 1.77 -6.34
N SER A 49 4.87 0.59 -6.84
CA SER A 49 6.08 0.44 -7.64
C SER A 49 6.05 1.23 -8.95
N LEU A 50 4.86 1.49 -9.52
CA LEU A 50 4.72 2.26 -10.76
C LEU A 50 5.05 3.74 -10.55
N GLU A 51 4.56 4.33 -9.47
CA GLU A 51 4.94 5.70 -9.11
C GLU A 51 6.44 5.79 -8.82
N ASN A 52 6.99 4.84 -8.06
CA ASN A 52 8.43 4.79 -7.79
C ASN A 52 9.25 4.64 -9.08
N TYR A 53 8.81 3.79 -10.00
CA TYR A 53 9.46 3.63 -11.31
C TYR A 53 9.47 4.95 -12.08
N TYR A 54 8.35 5.69 -12.10
CA TYR A 54 8.31 7.01 -12.73
C TYR A 54 9.28 7.99 -12.08
N ASN A 55 9.23 8.11 -10.75
CA ASN A 55 10.07 9.05 -9.99
C ASN A 55 11.56 8.80 -10.22
N MET A 56 11.95 7.56 -10.48
CA MET A 56 13.34 7.19 -10.78
C MET A 56 13.69 7.34 -12.26
N SER A 57 12.79 6.99 -13.18
CA SER A 57 13.12 6.84 -14.61
C SER A 57 12.70 8.01 -15.49
N GLY A 58 11.69 8.78 -15.08
CA GLY A 58 11.00 9.79 -15.89
C GLY A 58 10.24 9.24 -17.11
N ASP A 59 10.07 7.92 -17.23
CA ASP A 59 9.48 7.29 -18.43
C ASP A 59 7.95 7.38 -18.42
N LEU A 60 7.44 8.55 -18.82
CA LEU A 60 6.01 8.83 -18.88
C LEU A 60 5.26 7.98 -19.91
N ASP A 61 5.93 7.56 -20.99
CA ASP A 61 5.32 6.75 -22.04
C ASP A 61 5.02 5.34 -21.53
N PHE A 62 5.94 4.74 -20.77
CA PHE A 62 5.67 3.48 -20.09
C PHE A 62 4.54 3.60 -19.05
N ILE A 63 4.54 4.68 -18.27
CA ILE A 63 3.46 4.93 -17.30
C ILE A 63 2.10 5.03 -17.99
N ARG A 64 2.01 5.79 -19.09
CA ARG A 64 0.77 5.91 -19.87
C ARG A 64 0.30 4.56 -20.41
N MET A 65 1.22 3.70 -20.83
CA MET A 65 0.91 2.35 -21.31
C MET A 65 0.36 1.44 -20.19
N VAL A 66 0.97 1.46 -19.00
CA VAL A 66 0.63 0.53 -17.91
C VAL A 66 -0.50 1.05 -17.01
N TYR A 67 -0.81 2.34 -17.05
CA TYR A 67 -1.81 2.99 -16.20
C TYR A 67 -3.18 2.28 -16.17
N PRO A 68 -3.78 1.82 -17.29
CA PRO A 68 -5.05 1.09 -17.24
C PRO A 68 -5.00 -0.18 -16.37
N LYS A 69 -3.83 -0.85 -16.31
CA LYS A 69 -3.61 -2.02 -15.45
C LYS A 69 -3.40 -1.64 -13.98
N MET A 70 -2.87 -0.45 -13.73
CA MET A 70 -2.76 0.15 -12.39
C MET A 70 -4.14 0.45 -11.81
N GLU A 71 -4.97 1.17 -12.57
CA GLU A 71 -6.30 1.54 -12.12
C GLU A 71 -7.18 0.30 -11.91
N SER A 72 -7.23 -0.64 -12.86
CA SER A 72 -8.01 -1.87 -12.71
C SER A 72 -7.63 -2.70 -11.48
N LEU A 73 -6.33 -2.79 -11.15
CA LEU A 73 -5.90 -3.52 -9.95
C LEU A 73 -6.30 -2.79 -8.67
N LEU A 74 -6.17 -1.46 -8.62
CA LEU A 74 -6.63 -0.70 -7.47
C LEU A 74 -8.15 -0.83 -7.30
N ARG A 75 -8.93 -0.77 -8.39
CA ARG A 75 -10.38 -0.96 -8.37
C ARG A 75 -10.76 -2.33 -7.81
N TYR A 76 -10.05 -3.38 -8.21
CA TYR A 76 -10.23 -4.72 -7.64
C TYR A 76 -9.99 -4.74 -6.11
N CYS A 77 -8.93 -4.07 -5.62
CA CYS A 77 -8.71 -3.90 -4.18
C CYS A 77 -9.81 -3.07 -3.50
N MET A 78 -10.37 -2.07 -4.18
CA MET A 78 -11.44 -1.22 -3.62
C MET A 78 -12.76 -1.99 -3.43
N GLU A 79 -13.07 -2.92 -4.33
CA GLU A 79 -14.21 -3.84 -4.18
C GLU A 79 -14.06 -4.78 -2.98
N GLN A 80 -12.89 -4.80 -2.35
CA GLN A 80 -12.53 -5.62 -1.19
C GLN A 80 -12.45 -4.79 0.10
N THR A 81 -13.08 -3.63 0.10
CA THR A 81 -13.14 -2.77 1.28
C THR A 81 -14.48 -2.89 2.00
N ASP A 82 -14.46 -2.81 3.32
CA ASP A 82 -15.67 -2.75 4.14
C ASP A 82 -16.27 -1.32 4.19
N GLU A 83 -17.29 -1.14 5.03
CA GLU A 83 -17.96 0.17 5.22
C GLU A 83 -17.03 1.25 5.78
N GLN A 84 -15.95 0.86 6.47
CA GLN A 84 -14.92 1.77 6.97
C GLN A 84 -13.83 2.04 5.91
N GLY A 85 -13.93 1.41 4.74
CA GLY A 85 -12.92 1.50 3.69
C GLY A 85 -11.69 0.63 3.96
N PHE A 86 -11.74 -0.26 4.95
CA PHE A 86 -10.63 -1.16 5.26
C PHE A 86 -10.64 -2.37 4.36
N ILE A 87 -9.48 -2.71 3.81
CA ILE A 87 -9.29 -3.93 3.04
C ILE A 87 -9.18 -5.14 3.96
N TYR A 88 -9.92 -6.20 3.63
CA TYR A 88 -9.92 -7.49 4.32
C TYR A 88 -9.57 -8.60 3.34
N GLY A 89 -9.09 -9.76 3.79
CA GLY A 89 -8.81 -10.90 2.89
C GLY A 89 -10.10 -11.64 2.50
N ARG A 90 -10.34 -11.88 1.20
CA ARG A 90 -11.42 -12.77 0.75
C ARG A 90 -10.99 -14.22 0.86
N GLU A 91 -11.91 -15.13 0.59
CA GLU A 91 -11.58 -16.55 0.48
C GLU A 91 -10.52 -16.77 -0.61
N GLY A 92 -9.41 -17.43 -0.25
CA GLY A 92 -8.27 -17.67 -1.14
C GLY A 92 -7.21 -16.56 -1.13
N ASP A 93 -7.51 -15.39 -0.56
CA ASP A 93 -6.52 -14.33 -0.41
C ASP A 93 -5.62 -14.56 0.80
N TRP A 94 -4.37 -14.14 0.66
CA TRP A 94 -3.40 -14.17 1.73
C TRP A 94 -2.99 -12.75 2.13
N ILE A 95 -3.31 -12.38 3.37
CA ILE A 95 -2.72 -11.22 4.03
C ILE A 95 -1.36 -11.65 4.60
N TYR A 96 -0.27 -11.15 4.01
CA TYR A 96 1.07 -11.61 4.35
C TYR A 96 1.81 -10.60 5.24
N ILE A 97 2.03 -9.36 4.77
CA ILE A 97 2.90 -8.33 5.38
C ILE A 97 4.35 -8.79 5.62
N ASP A 98 4.58 -9.78 6.48
CA ASP A 98 5.89 -10.31 6.85
C ASP A 98 5.78 -11.72 7.48
N TRP A 99 6.93 -12.40 7.62
CA TRP A 99 7.05 -13.62 8.43
C TRP A 99 7.08 -13.29 9.93
N ALA A 100 6.05 -12.60 10.42
CA ALA A 100 5.90 -12.21 11.81
C ALA A 100 4.60 -12.78 12.40
N GLU A 101 4.56 -12.90 13.73
CA GLU A 101 3.32 -13.21 14.44
C GLU A 101 2.47 -11.94 14.50
N LEU A 102 1.41 -11.91 13.69
CA LEU A 102 0.44 -10.82 13.61
C LEU A 102 -0.91 -11.31 14.13
N ASP A 103 -1.71 -10.39 14.66
CA ASP A 103 -3.10 -10.69 14.97
C ASP A 103 -3.89 -10.99 13.70
N LYS A 104 -4.33 -12.25 13.55
CA LYS A 104 -5.08 -12.70 12.37
C LYS A 104 -6.58 -12.45 12.48
N GLU A 105 -7.06 -11.93 13.61
CA GLU A 105 -8.46 -11.57 13.78
C GLU A 105 -8.70 -10.17 13.24
N GLY A 106 -9.37 -10.12 12.10
CA GLY A 106 -9.79 -8.87 11.49
C GLY A 106 -8.81 -8.27 10.49
N THR A 107 -9.04 -6.99 10.17
CA THR A 107 -8.20 -6.21 9.25
C THR A 107 -6.93 -5.73 9.93
N LEU A 108 -5.80 -5.83 9.22
CA LEU A 108 -4.50 -5.38 9.73
C LEU A 108 -4.21 -3.92 9.36
N CYS A 109 -3.75 -3.12 10.33
CA CYS A 109 -3.40 -1.70 10.16
C CYS A 109 -2.37 -1.47 9.04
N ALA A 110 -1.37 -2.35 8.94
CA ALA A 110 -0.31 -2.23 7.93
C ALA A 110 -0.87 -2.32 6.50
N GLU A 111 -1.85 -3.18 6.25
CA GLU A 111 -2.53 -3.28 4.94
C GLU A 111 -3.31 -1.99 4.63
N GLN A 112 -3.93 -1.38 5.63
CA GLN A 112 -4.71 -0.15 5.44
C GLN A 112 -3.80 1.03 5.07
N LEU A 113 -2.63 1.11 5.69
CA LEU A 113 -1.61 2.10 5.33
C LEU A 113 -1.05 1.87 3.92
N LEU A 114 -0.87 0.60 3.51
CA LEU A 114 -0.48 0.27 2.13
C LEU A 114 -1.58 0.63 1.12
N LEU A 115 -2.85 0.47 1.47
CA LEU A 115 -3.97 0.87 0.62
C LEU A 115 -4.03 2.39 0.47
N ALA A 116 -3.88 3.13 1.57
CA ALA A 116 -3.77 4.59 1.53
C ALA A 116 -2.61 5.05 0.62
N ARG A 117 -1.45 4.38 0.73
CA ARG A 117 -0.29 4.66 -0.13
C ARG A 117 -0.52 4.31 -1.59
N SER A 118 -1.34 3.30 -1.86
CA SER A 118 -1.76 2.93 -3.23
C SER A 118 -2.71 3.95 -3.84
N TYR A 119 -3.66 4.49 -3.05
CA TYR A 119 -4.50 5.62 -3.49
C TYR A 119 -3.66 6.84 -3.85
N GLU A 120 -2.68 7.17 -3.00
CA GLU A 120 -1.75 8.27 -3.26
C GLU A 120 -0.94 8.06 -4.54
N ALA A 121 -0.42 6.85 -4.76
CA ALA A 121 0.34 6.50 -5.96
C ALA A 121 -0.51 6.67 -7.23
N VAL A 122 -1.76 6.18 -7.21
CA VAL A 122 -2.67 6.33 -8.36
C VAL A 122 -3.04 7.80 -8.58
N ALA A 123 -3.34 8.56 -7.52
CA ALA A 123 -3.62 9.99 -7.62
C ALA A 123 -2.45 10.76 -8.25
N SER A 124 -1.22 10.46 -7.81
CA SER A 124 0.02 11.01 -8.35
C SER A 124 0.19 10.70 -9.85
N VAL A 125 0.05 9.42 -10.24
CA VAL A 125 0.11 9.00 -11.64
C VAL A 125 -0.99 9.64 -12.49
N ARG A 126 -2.21 9.78 -11.97
CA ARG A 126 -3.31 10.44 -12.68
C ARG A 126 -3.02 11.91 -12.95
N ARG A 127 -2.49 12.64 -11.96
CA ARG A 127 -2.05 14.04 -12.14
C ARG A 127 -0.97 14.14 -13.22
N LEU A 128 0.02 13.23 -13.22
CA LEU A 128 1.07 13.19 -14.24
C LEU A 128 0.52 12.98 -15.66
N LEU A 129 -0.58 12.22 -15.78
CA LEU A 129 -1.26 11.96 -17.05
C LEU A 129 -2.33 13.01 -17.41
N GLY A 130 -2.54 14.03 -16.58
CA GLY A 130 -3.58 15.05 -16.78
C GLY A 130 -5.00 14.54 -16.55
N LEU A 131 -5.17 13.50 -15.75
CA LEU A 131 -6.44 12.89 -15.38
C LEU A 131 -6.93 13.39 -14.01
N ASP A 132 -8.24 13.41 -13.80
CA ASP A 132 -8.85 13.76 -12.51
C ASP A 132 -8.40 12.81 -11.40
N ALA A 133 -7.94 13.31 -10.25
CA ALA A 133 -7.42 12.49 -9.16
C ALA A 133 -8.23 12.58 -7.86
N GLU A 134 -9.30 13.39 -7.85
CA GLU A 134 -10.02 13.77 -6.62
C GLU A 134 -10.63 12.60 -5.88
N GLU A 135 -11.15 11.59 -6.60
CA GLU A 135 -11.69 10.40 -5.96
C GLU A 135 -10.67 9.69 -5.06
N PHE A 136 -9.45 9.47 -5.58
CA PHE A 136 -8.42 8.73 -4.85
C PHE A 136 -7.84 9.55 -3.70
N ILE A 137 -7.76 10.87 -3.86
CA ILE A 137 -7.37 11.79 -2.78
C ILE A 137 -8.40 11.72 -1.65
N GLY A 138 -9.68 11.87 -1.96
CA GLY A 138 -10.76 11.79 -0.98
C GLY A 138 -10.80 10.45 -0.25
N ARG A 139 -10.61 9.34 -0.98
CA ARG A 139 -10.54 7.99 -0.39
C ARG A 139 -9.33 7.82 0.53
N LYS A 140 -8.16 8.33 0.14
CA LYS A 140 -6.96 8.32 0.99
C LYS A 140 -7.23 9.02 2.31
N GLU A 141 -7.74 10.26 2.27
CA GLU A 141 -7.99 11.06 3.48
C GLU A 141 -9.05 10.40 4.39
N ALA A 142 -10.14 9.90 3.81
CA ALA A 142 -11.17 9.18 4.57
C ALA A 142 -10.58 7.92 5.25
N LEU A 143 -9.77 7.15 4.53
CA LEU A 143 -9.13 5.96 5.06
C LEU A 143 -8.13 6.30 6.18
N LEU A 144 -7.30 7.33 6.02
CA LEU A 144 -6.36 7.76 7.07
C LEU A 144 -7.08 8.21 8.35
N ASN A 145 -8.22 8.89 8.22
CA ASN A 145 -9.04 9.27 9.37
C ASN A 145 -9.59 8.04 10.10
N ASN A 146 -10.10 7.05 9.35
CA ASN A 146 -10.57 5.80 9.94
C ASN A 146 -9.40 5.02 10.56
N ILE A 147 -8.22 4.98 9.94
CA ILE A 147 -7.04 4.33 10.51
C ILE A 147 -6.70 4.94 11.87
N ARG A 148 -6.65 6.26 11.99
CA ARG A 148 -6.41 6.94 13.27
C ARG A 148 -7.51 6.67 14.28
N GLN A 149 -8.77 6.61 13.87
CA GLN A 149 -9.88 6.34 14.78
C GLN A 149 -9.83 4.93 15.39
N PHE A 150 -9.51 3.92 14.58
CA PHE A 150 -9.62 2.52 14.98
C PHE A 150 -8.31 1.90 15.47
N PHE A 151 -7.17 2.29 14.89
CA PHE A 151 -5.88 1.65 15.16
C PHE A 151 -4.92 2.50 16.01
N TRP A 152 -5.16 3.80 16.20
CA TRP A 152 -4.31 4.60 17.08
C TRP A 152 -4.62 4.33 18.55
N ASP A 153 -3.61 3.87 19.27
CA ASP A 153 -3.71 3.62 20.70
C ASP A 153 -3.14 4.81 21.48
N LYS A 154 -4.03 5.63 22.05
CA LYS A 154 -3.65 6.84 22.79
C LYS A 154 -2.82 6.55 24.04
N GLU A 155 -3.03 5.41 24.69
CA GLU A 155 -2.28 5.07 25.92
C GLU A 155 -0.87 4.60 25.59
N LYS A 156 -0.70 3.90 24.46
CA LYS A 156 0.60 3.41 24.00
C LYS A 156 1.33 4.40 23.10
N GLY A 157 0.63 5.40 22.56
CA GLY A 157 1.17 6.41 21.64
C GLY A 157 1.66 5.82 20.32
N VAL A 158 1.03 4.74 19.84
CA VAL A 158 1.43 4.01 18.62
C VAL A 158 0.21 3.37 17.95
N PHE A 159 0.36 2.96 16.70
CA PHE A 159 -0.63 2.13 16.00
C PHE A 159 -0.55 0.67 16.45
N ILE A 160 -1.71 0.06 16.70
CA ILE A 160 -1.88 -1.39 16.93
C ILE A 160 -2.07 -2.12 15.60
N ASP A 161 -1.86 -3.43 15.59
CA ASP A 161 -2.00 -4.26 14.39
C ASP A 161 -3.47 -4.53 14.00
N SER A 162 -4.31 -4.88 14.97
CA SER A 162 -5.75 -5.11 14.82
C SER A 162 -6.50 -4.52 16.01
N TYR A 163 -7.63 -3.88 15.72
CA TYR A 163 -8.56 -3.38 16.73
C TYR A 163 -9.65 -4.40 17.08
N GLN A 164 -9.93 -5.36 16.20
CA GLN A 164 -11.11 -6.25 16.31
C GLN A 164 -10.94 -7.32 17.38
N SER A 165 -9.71 -7.79 17.60
CA SER A 165 -9.41 -8.79 18.64
C SER A 165 -9.43 -8.22 20.06
N GLY A 166 -9.36 -6.90 20.21
CA GLY A 166 -9.17 -6.22 21.50
C GLY A 166 -7.79 -6.42 22.14
N ARG A 167 -6.88 -7.22 21.56
CA ARG A 167 -5.54 -7.48 22.12
C ARG A 167 -4.64 -6.25 22.12
N ARG A 168 -4.92 -5.28 21.24
CA ARG A 168 -4.12 -4.05 21.07
C ARG A 168 -2.64 -4.39 20.83
N ASN A 169 -2.35 -5.43 20.07
CA ASN A 169 -0.98 -5.86 19.82
C ASN A 169 -0.24 -4.78 19.02
N VAL A 170 1.02 -4.54 19.36
CA VAL A 170 1.81 -3.48 18.76
C VAL A 170 2.88 -4.11 17.88
N THR A 171 2.78 -3.89 16.58
CA THR A 171 3.73 -4.39 15.59
C THR A 171 4.49 -3.23 14.96
N ARG A 172 5.71 -3.51 14.49
CA ARG A 172 6.59 -2.48 13.91
C ARG A 172 6.08 -2.02 12.54
N HIS A 173 5.45 -2.91 11.77
CA HIS A 173 5.12 -2.69 10.35
C HIS A 173 4.21 -1.47 10.14
N ALA A 174 3.08 -1.40 10.86
CA ALA A 174 2.16 -0.28 10.75
C ALA A 174 2.82 1.05 11.12
N ASN A 175 3.58 1.07 12.23
CA ASN A 175 4.25 2.28 12.71
C ASN A 175 5.38 2.73 11.78
N ILE A 176 6.16 1.80 11.23
CA ILE A 176 7.18 2.10 10.21
C ILE A 176 6.51 2.68 8.96
N PHE A 177 5.41 2.11 8.48
CA PHE A 177 4.69 2.66 7.32
C PHE A 177 4.08 4.03 7.59
N ALA A 178 3.51 4.24 8.77
CA ALA A 178 2.96 5.54 9.15
C ALA A 178 4.02 6.65 9.09
N VAL A 179 5.24 6.38 9.59
CA VAL A 179 6.35 7.33 9.51
C VAL A 179 6.91 7.42 8.08
N LEU A 180 7.18 6.29 7.43
CA LEU A 180 7.79 6.24 6.09
C LEU A 180 6.95 6.94 5.02
N PHE A 181 5.63 6.82 5.10
CA PHE A 181 4.70 7.46 4.17
C PHE A 181 4.31 8.88 4.57
N GLY A 182 4.78 9.37 5.73
CA GLY A 182 4.42 10.70 6.24
C GLY A 182 2.94 10.80 6.65
N TYR A 183 2.35 9.71 7.12
CA TYR A 183 0.97 9.66 7.59
C TYR A 183 0.83 9.88 9.10
N ALA A 184 1.91 9.68 9.85
CA ALA A 184 2.01 10.12 11.23
C ALA A 184 2.33 11.62 11.29
N ASP A 185 1.65 12.37 12.16
CA ASP A 185 2.03 13.76 12.45
C ASP A 185 3.35 13.85 13.23
N GLU A 186 3.84 15.06 13.51
CA GLU A 186 5.11 15.26 14.22
C GLU A 186 5.11 14.61 15.61
N THR A 187 4.00 14.72 16.34
CA THR A 187 3.87 14.16 17.69
C THR A 187 3.72 12.65 17.69
N GLU A 188 2.95 12.11 16.74
CA GLU A 188 2.81 10.68 16.51
C GLU A 188 4.17 10.09 16.10
N THR A 189 4.91 10.78 15.23
CA THR A 189 6.24 10.37 14.76
C THR A 189 7.24 10.33 15.92
N GLU A 190 7.31 11.37 16.76
CA GLU A 190 8.19 11.37 17.94
C GLU A 190 7.87 10.22 18.89
N SER A 191 6.59 9.99 19.16
CA SER A 191 6.13 8.90 20.02
C SER A 191 6.51 7.52 19.47
N ILE A 192 6.29 7.31 18.16
CA ILE A 192 6.67 6.08 17.46
C ILE A 192 8.19 5.88 17.52
N LEU A 193 8.97 6.92 17.23
CA LEU A 193 10.43 6.82 17.23
C LEU A 193 10.96 6.45 18.61
N HIS A 194 10.54 7.13 19.68
CA HIS A 194 10.96 6.84 21.05
C HIS A 194 10.59 5.40 21.49
N ARG A 195 9.54 4.82 20.92
CA ARG A 195 9.10 3.46 21.28
C ARG A 195 9.88 2.36 20.57
N PHE A 196 10.34 2.60 19.34
CA PHE A 196 10.89 1.56 18.48
C PHE A 196 12.36 1.75 18.09
N PHE A 197 12.94 2.93 18.28
CA PHE A 197 14.32 3.28 17.96
C PHE A 197 15.02 3.87 19.19
#